data_AF-A0A8S3KI73-F1
#
_entry.id   AF-A0A8S3KI73-F1
#
_cell.length_a   1.000
_cell.length_b   1.000
_cell.length_c   1.000
_cell.angle_alpha   90.00
_cell.angle_beta   90.00
_cell.angle_gamma   90.00
#
_symmetry.space_group_name_H-M   'P 1'
#
loop_
_entity.id
_entity.type
_entity.pdbx_description
1 polymer ?
#
loop_
_entity_poly.entity_id
_entity_poly.type
_entity_poly.pdbx_seq_one_letter_code
_entity_poly.pdbx_strand_id
1 'polypeptide(L)'
;PAPSYGELAVVGYKVYINNRLVAILSHDQLTYTLTNGSACEEYIVYVQALSNDKNISSSMSRGVKFSWPGIKPGVFRRLDDGISSTVVVAWGPPQLEDPTEKIIAYKVSIIPYESD
;
A
#
# COMPACT_ATOMS: atom_id res chain seq x y z
N PRO A 1 -5.67 -4.45 31.59
CA PRO A 1 -6.71 -5.49 31.51
C PRO A 1 -7.43 -5.42 30.15
N ALA A 2 -7.69 -6.57 29.51
CA ALA A 2 -8.46 -6.60 28.28
C ALA A 2 -9.90 -6.10 28.55
N PRO A 3 -10.51 -5.33 27.63
CA PRO A 3 -11.92 -4.99 27.77
C PRO A 3 -12.76 -6.27 27.68
N SER A 4 -13.62 -6.49 28.68
CA SER A 4 -14.49 -7.66 28.80
C SER A 4 -15.94 -7.25 29.03
N TYR A 5 -16.86 -8.02 28.46
CA TYR A 5 -18.30 -7.91 28.69
C TYR A 5 -18.82 -9.28 29.14
N GLY A 6 -19.09 -9.43 30.43
CA GLY A 6 -19.35 -10.74 31.04
C GLY A 6 -18.14 -11.67 30.92
N GLU A 7 -18.37 -12.91 30.49
CA GLU A 7 -17.34 -13.93 30.26
C GLU A 7 -16.54 -13.72 28.95
N LEU A 8 -16.97 -12.79 28.10
CA LEU A 8 -16.32 -12.51 26.82
C LEU A 8 -15.29 -11.40 26.96
N ALA A 9 -14.04 -11.71 26.62
CA ALA A 9 -12.94 -10.76 26.61
C ALA A 9 -12.39 -10.63 25.20
N VAL A 10 -12.03 -9.41 24.81
CA VAL A 10 -11.30 -9.19 23.54
C VAL A 10 -9.89 -9.73 23.72
N VAL A 11 -9.51 -10.72 22.91
CA VAL A 11 -8.18 -11.36 22.96
C VAL A 11 -7.25 -10.85 21.86
N GLY A 12 -7.79 -10.17 20.85
CA GLY A 12 -7.01 -9.61 19.76
C GLY A 12 -7.84 -9.02 18.64
N TYR A 13 -7.16 -8.65 17.57
CA TYR A 13 -7.76 -8.05 16.39
C TYR A 13 -7.21 -8.68 15.12
N LYS A 14 -8.06 -8.92 14.13
CA LYS A 14 -7.65 -9.25 12.76
C LYS A 14 -7.69 -7.99 11.92
N VAL A 15 -6.60 -7.70 11.23
CA VAL A 15 -6.50 -6.59 10.28
C VAL A 15 -6.61 -7.15 8.87
N TYR A 16 -7.50 -6.55 8.07
CA TYR A 16 -7.72 -6.92 6.68
C TYR A 16 -7.38 -5.75 5.78
N ILE A 17 -6.69 -6.00 4.68
CA ILE A 17 -6.41 -5.05 3.61
C ILE A 17 -6.97 -5.61 2.32
N ASN A 18 -7.82 -4.85 1.62
CA ASN A 18 -8.49 -5.29 0.39
C ASN A 18 -9.14 -6.67 0.57
N ASN A 19 -9.84 -6.84 1.70
CA ASN A 19 -10.53 -8.07 2.12
C ASN A 19 -9.63 -9.29 2.39
N ARG A 20 -8.30 -9.13 2.43
CA ARG A 20 -7.35 -10.19 2.79
C ARG A 20 -6.84 -9.99 4.21
N LEU A 21 -6.80 -11.05 5.01
CA LEU A 21 -6.19 -11.02 6.35
C LEU A 21 -4.69 -10.78 6.20
N VAL A 22 -4.17 -9.74 6.84
CA VAL A 22 -2.74 -9.38 6.79
C VAL A 22 -2.04 -9.50 8.13
N ALA A 23 -2.77 -9.36 9.24
CA ALA A 23 -2.19 -9.42 10.57
C ALA A 23 -3.22 -9.85 11.60
N ILE A 24 -2.71 -10.46 12.67
CA ILE A 24 -3.45 -10.73 13.91
C ILE A 24 -2.68 -10.04 15.03
N LEU A 25 -3.35 -9.12 15.71
CA LEU A 25 -2.82 -8.29 16.77
C LEU A 25 -3.31 -8.80 18.13
N SER A 26 -2.50 -8.59 19.16
CA SER A 26 -2.90 -8.80 20.56
C SER A 26 -3.95 -7.76 20.99
N HIS A 27 -4.67 -8.05 22.08
CA HIS A 27 -5.75 -7.20 22.59
C HIS A 27 -5.32 -5.76 22.98
N ASP A 28 -4.05 -5.56 23.26
CA ASP A 28 -3.43 -4.29 23.64
C ASP A 28 -2.82 -3.54 22.43
N GLN A 29 -2.68 -4.21 21.28
CA GLN A 29 -2.18 -3.63 20.05
C GLN A 29 -3.31 -2.98 19.26
N LEU A 30 -3.51 -1.68 19.48
CA LEU A 30 -4.55 -0.87 18.83
C LEU A 30 -4.08 -0.17 17.55
N THR A 31 -2.84 -0.41 17.14
CA THR A 31 -2.21 0.23 15.98
C THR A 31 -1.58 -0.80 15.06
N TYR A 32 -1.69 -0.56 13.75
CA TYR A 32 -1.03 -1.36 12.72
C TYR A 32 -0.37 -0.43 11.71
N THR A 33 0.91 -0.66 11.43
CA THR A 33 1.67 0.10 10.43
C THR A 33 1.77 -0.72 9.16
N LEU A 34 1.19 -0.20 8.08
CA LEU A 34 1.35 -0.77 6.75
C LEU A 34 2.63 -0.19 6.11
N THR A 35 3.54 -1.03 5.66
CA THR A 35 4.87 -0.61 5.15
C THR A 35 5.07 -0.84 3.66
N ASN A 36 4.30 -1.75 3.06
CA ASN A 36 4.50 -2.18 1.67
C ASN A 36 3.22 -1.95 0.86
N GLY A 37 3.23 -0.94 0.01
CA GLY A 37 2.15 -0.63 -0.90
C GLY A 37 2.64 0.00 -2.19
N SER A 38 1.77 0.01 -3.18
CA SER A 38 2.05 0.53 -4.50
C SER A 38 1.55 1.96 -4.58
N ALA A 39 2.42 2.91 -4.93
CA ALA A 39 2.08 4.33 -5.03
C ALA A 39 0.84 4.58 -5.90
N CYS A 40 -0.01 5.49 -5.41
CA CYS A 40 -1.26 5.91 -6.06
C CYS A 40 -2.31 4.81 -6.24
N GLU A 41 -2.16 3.63 -5.61
CA GLU A 41 -3.20 2.61 -5.57
C GLU A 41 -4.12 2.82 -4.35
N GLU A 42 -5.41 2.52 -4.51
CA GLU A 42 -6.40 2.60 -3.43
C GLU A 42 -6.37 1.34 -2.55
N TYR A 43 -6.46 1.55 -1.24
CA TYR A 43 -6.53 0.50 -0.24
C TYR A 43 -7.74 0.69 0.66
N ILE A 44 -8.34 -0.41 1.09
CA ILE A 44 -9.37 -0.44 2.11
C ILE A 44 -8.96 -1.33 3.28
N VAL A 45 -9.00 -0.77 4.49
CA VAL A 45 -8.62 -1.45 5.73
C VAL A 45 -9.84 -1.74 6.58
N TYR A 46 -9.95 -2.97 7.07
CA TYR A 46 -10.96 -3.38 8.04
C TYR A 46 -10.28 -4.00 9.26
N VAL A 47 -10.94 -3.88 10.41
CA VAL A 47 -10.52 -4.52 11.65
C VAL A 47 -11.67 -5.35 12.18
N GLN A 48 -11.38 -6.56 12.67
CA GLN A 48 -12.33 -7.43 13.35
C GLN A 48 -11.80 -7.75 14.74
N ALA A 49 -12.62 -7.55 15.78
CA ALA A 49 -12.25 -7.95 17.14
C ALA A 49 -12.48 -9.45 17.34
N LEU A 50 -11.51 -10.10 17.99
CA LEU A 50 -11.55 -11.49 18.40
C LEU A 50 -11.88 -11.57 19.87
N SER A 51 -12.78 -12.47 20.24
CA SER A 51 -13.03 -12.79 21.65
C SER A 51 -12.30 -14.08 22.07
N ASN A 52 -12.26 -14.33 23.37
CA ASN A 52 -11.80 -15.57 23.98
C ASN A 52 -12.65 -16.79 23.59
N ASP A 53 -13.90 -16.59 23.13
CA ASP A 53 -14.69 -17.63 22.46
C ASP A 53 -14.46 -17.58 20.94
N LYS A 54 -13.91 -18.67 20.40
CA LYS A 54 -13.60 -18.81 18.98
C LYS A 54 -14.84 -18.73 18.07
N ASN A 55 -16.03 -18.98 18.62
CA ASN A 55 -17.30 -18.89 17.88
C ASN A 55 -17.87 -17.47 17.87
N ILE A 56 -17.32 -16.56 18.68
CA ILE A 56 -17.86 -15.21 18.89
C ILE A 56 -16.78 -14.21 18.48
N SER A 57 -16.76 -13.83 17.21
CA SER A 57 -15.98 -12.69 16.72
C SER A 57 -16.93 -11.55 16.38
N SER A 58 -16.46 -10.30 16.47
CA SER A 58 -17.27 -9.17 16.04
C SER A 58 -17.51 -9.21 14.53
N SER A 59 -18.48 -8.42 14.05
CA SER A 59 -18.50 -8.02 12.65
C SER A 59 -17.25 -7.21 12.30
N MET A 60 -16.91 -7.12 11.01
CA MET A 60 -15.85 -6.22 10.54
C MET A 60 -16.22 -4.76 10.81
N SER A 61 -15.22 -3.94 11.10
CA SER A 61 -15.38 -2.49 11.25
C SER A 61 -15.82 -1.84 9.94
N ARG A 62 -16.17 -0.55 10.01
CA ARG A 62 -16.23 0.28 8.80
C ARG A 62 -14.87 0.26 8.11
N GLY A 63 -14.87 0.10 6.79
CA GLY A 63 -13.67 0.15 5.99
C GLY A 63 -13.12 1.57 5.89
N VAL A 64 -11.83 1.74 6.17
CA VAL A 64 -11.12 3.01 5.97
C VAL A 64 -10.42 2.95 4.61
N LYS A 65 -10.76 3.88 3.73
CA LYS A 65 -10.16 3.99 2.39
C LYS A 65 -9.09 5.07 2.37
N PHE A 66 -7.99 4.79 1.69
CA PHE A 66 -6.94 5.77 1.40
C PHE A 66 -6.16 5.36 0.16
N SER A 67 -5.47 6.32 -0.45
CA SER A 67 -4.52 6.08 -1.53
C SER A 67 -3.13 5.92 -0.94
N TRP A 68 -2.34 4.97 -1.45
CA TRP A 68 -0.97 4.83 -0.99
C TRP A 68 -0.13 6.03 -1.42
N PRO A 69 0.66 6.60 -0.51
CA PRO A 69 1.38 7.82 -0.79
C PRO A 69 2.51 7.62 -1.80
N GLY A 70 2.82 8.70 -2.52
CA GLY A 70 3.98 8.79 -3.41
C GLY A 70 3.64 9.00 -4.87
N ILE A 71 4.57 8.58 -5.74
CA ILE A 71 4.58 8.88 -7.17
C ILE A 71 4.64 7.59 -7.95
N LYS A 72 3.68 7.39 -8.85
CA LYS A 72 3.69 6.28 -9.80
C LYS A 72 4.35 6.76 -11.10
N PRO A 73 5.50 6.19 -11.51
CA PRO A 73 6.18 6.58 -12.73
C PRO A 73 5.30 6.39 -13.95
N GLY A 74 5.42 7.31 -14.92
CA GLY A 74 4.82 7.13 -16.23
C GLY A 74 5.47 5.98 -16.99
N VAL A 75 4.75 5.43 -17.96
CA VAL A 75 5.24 4.33 -18.80
C VAL A 75 6.48 4.78 -19.56
N PHE A 76 7.62 4.14 -19.29
CA PHE A 76 8.89 4.40 -19.97
C PHE A 76 9.04 3.53 -21.22
N ARG A 77 9.50 4.12 -22.32
CA ARG A 77 9.70 3.43 -23.60
C ARG A 77 10.87 4.00 -24.38
N ARG A 78 11.55 3.14 -25.13
CA ARG A 78 12.48 3.56 -26.19
C ARG A 78 11.68 3.95 -27.43
N LEU A 79 12.13 4.97 -28.14
CA LEU A 79 11.67 5.31 -29.47
C LEU A 79 12.76 4.91 -30.47
N ASP A 80 12.36 4.22 -31.53
CA ASP A 80 13.24 3.94 -32.65
C ASP A 80 13.25 5.15 -33.58
N ASP A 81 14.40 5.82 -33.66
CA ASP A 81 14.64 6.97 -34.53
C ASP A 81 15.34 6.56 -35.84
N GLY A 82 15.67 5.27 -36.01
CA GLY A 82 16.38 4.74 -37.17
C GLY A 82 17.85 5.15 -37.23
N ILE A 83 18.38 5.79 -36.18
CA ILE A 83 19.76 6.27 -36.11
C ILE A 83 20.54 5.38 -35.14
N SER A 84 21.70 4.87 -35.58
CA SER A 84 22.48 3.89 -34.80
C SER A 84 23.32 4.49 -33.67
N SER A 85 23.59 5.79 -33.70
CA SER A 85 24.43 6.49 -32.71
C SER A 85 23.64 7.21 -31.63
N THR A 86 22.30 7.18 -31.68
CA THR A 86 21.42 7.84 -30.71
C THR A 86 20.44 6.86 -30.10
N VAL A 87 20.04 7.16 -28.87
CA VAL A 87 18.94 6.45 -28.20
C VAL A 87 17.96 7.50 -27.74
N VAL A 88 16.75 7.46 -28.31
CA VAL A 88 15.65 8.32 -27.89
C VAL A 88 14.77 7.55 -26.91
N VAL A 89 14.47 8.18 -25.78
CA VAL A 89 13.57 7.63 -24.76
C VAL A 89 12.43 8.59 -24.49
N ALA A 90 11.27 8.04 -24.18
CA ALA A 90 10.08 8.80 -23.85
C ALA A 90 9.39 8.17 -22.63
N TRP A 91 8.68 8.99 -21.86
CA TRP A 91 7.84 8.52 -20.78
C TRP A 91 6.51 9.26 -20.76
N GLY A 92 5.48 8.58 -20.23
CA GLY A 92 4.21 9.24 -19.89
C GLY A 92 4.34 10.18 -18.69
N PRO A 93 3.39 11.11 -18.47
CA PRO A 93 3.34 11.88 -17.23
C PRO A 93 3.20 10.92 -16.04
N PRO A 94 3.96 11.10 -14.95
CA PRO A 94 3.77 10.31 -13.75
C PRO A 94 2.47 10.73 -13.04
N GLN A 95 1.92 9.82 -12.26
CA GLN A 95 0.78 10.07 -11.40
C GLN A 95 1.28 10.42 -10.00
N LEU A 96 0.78 11.52 -9.45
CA LEU A 96 1.05 11.98 -8.09
C LEU A 96 -0.12 11.58 -7.19
N GLU A 97 0.16 11.36 -5.91
CA GLU A 97 -0.88 11.23 -4.87
C GLU A 97 -1.74 12.51 -4.79
N ASP A 98 -1.08 13.67 -4.69
CA ASP A 98 -1.74 14.97 -4.68
C ASP A 98 -1.73 15.57 -6.10
N PRO A 99 -2.89 15.78 -6.74
CA PRO A 99 -2.96 16.38 -8.07
C PRO A 99 -2.57 17.86 -8.11
N THR A 100 -2.45 18.52 -6.96
CA THR A 100 -2.02 19.92 -6.84
C THR A 100 -0.50 20.07 -6.78
N GLU A 101 0.21 18.99 -6.46
CA GLU A 101 1.67 18.96 -6.51
C GLU A 101 2.17 19.03 -7.95
N LYS A 102 3.39 19.56 -8.10
CA LYS A 102 4.03 19.73 -9.42
C LYS A 102 5.34 18.99 -9.47
N ILE A 103 5.56 18.32 -10.60
CA ILE A 103 6.83 17.70 -10.92
C ILE A 103 7.83 18.83 -11.22
N ILE A 104 8.92 18.87 -10.46
CA ILE A 104 9.93 19.94 -10.57
C ILE A 104 10.96 19.59 -11.65
N ALA A 105 11.40 18.33 -11.70
CA ALA A 105 12.44 17.88 -12.63
C ALA A 105 12.40 16.36 -12.84
N TYR A 106 13.05 15.90 -13.90
CA TYR A 106 13.34 14.49 -14.16
C TYR A 106 14.84 14.27 -14.11
N LYS A 107 15.28 13.17 -13.49
CA LYS A 107 16.67 12.71 -13.55
C LYS A 107 16.74 11.49 -14.46
N VAL A 108 17.49 11.60 -15.55
CA VAL A 108 17.78 10.48 -16.46
C VAL A 108 19.19 9.98 -16.16
N SER A 109 19.34 8.68 -15.93
CA SER A 109 20.64 8.04 -15.66
C SER A 109 20.85 6.89 -16.62
N ILE A 110 22.05 6.78 -17.18
CA ILE A 110 22.47 5.70 -18.07
C ILE A 110 23.48 4.86 -17.30
N ILE A 111 23.20 3.58 -17.14
CA ILE A 111 24.06 2.64 -16.42
C ILE A 111 24.50 1.59 -17.46
N PRO A 112 25.82 1.45 -17.74
CA PRO A 112 26.32 0.38 -18.58
C PRO A 112 25.93 -0.97 -17.98
N TYR A 113 25.46 -1.89 -18.82
CA TYR A 113 25.26 -3.27 -18.39
C TYR A 113 26.64 -3.95 -18.37
N GLU A 114 27.13 -4.29 -17.18
CA GLU A 114 28.27 -5.18 -17.02
C GLU A 114 27.73 -6.59 -16.80
N SER A 115 28.09 -7.53 -17.68
CA SER A 115 27.79 -8.95 -17.46
C SER A 115 28.86 -9.55 -16.55
N ASP A 116 28.45 -10.15 -15.43
CA ASP A 116 29.30 -11.02 -14.60
C ASP A 116 29.72 -12.29 -15.35
#